data_AF-A0A7J5KXW7-F1
#
_entry.id   AF-A0A7J5KXW7-F1
#
_cell.length_a   1.000
_cell.length_b   1.000
_cell.length_c   1.000
_cell.angle_alpha   90.00
_cell.angle_beta   90.00
_cell.angle_gamma   90.00
#
_symmetry.space_group_name_H-M   'P 1'
#
loop_
_entity.id
_entity.type
_entity.pdbx_description
1 polymer ?
#
loop_
_entity_poly.entity_id
_entity_poly.type
_entity_poly.pdbx_seq_one_letter_code
_entity_poly.pdbx_strand_id
1 'polypeptide(L)'
;MKTLIITCLSVLLMLNFSACSSNDEIENTPINDKKLCVGTEEFITSLKSIVSSSPTRSVKDEEAMVPDLIESSIKFLNENNISYADFCEDQNDPRIAVIAIGIAEYNLSQKAQTRTTVGGCLLQSLGLKGVGEQSVKAVAKRVGKAVLKKAVPYVGWGVFAVEMAMCIAE
;
A
#
# COMPACT_ATOMS: atom_id res chain seq x y z
N MET A 1 -43.77 -24.44 43.96
CA MET A 1 -43.77 -24.21 42.50
C MET A 1 -42.34 -23.91 42.10
N LYS A 2 -41.66 -24.85 41.43
CA LYS A 2 -41.34 -24.79 39.97
C LYS A 2 -40.36 -23.65 39.65
N THR A 3 -39.04 -23.91 39.68
CA THR A 3 -38.14 -24.36 38.57
C THR A 3 -37.58 -23.21 37.72
N LEU A 4 -36.29 -23.35 37.37
CA LEU A 4 -35.42 -22.51 36.53
C LEU A 4 -34.96 -21.22 37.23
N ILE A 5 -33.66 -20.94 37.39
CA ILE A 5 -32.63 -20.89 36.35
C ILE A 5 -31.32 -21.48 36.92
N ILE A 6 -30.97 -22.63 36.37
CA ILE A 6 -29.62 -23.22 36.38
C ILE A 6 -28.78 -22.43 35.35
N THR A 7 -27.46 -22.42 35.56
CA THR A 7 -26.39 -21.94 34.66
C THR A 7 -26.21 -20.43 34.49
N CYS A 8 -25.48 -19.80 35.41
CA CYS A 8 -24.65 -18.63 35.08
C CYS A 8 -23.34 -18.63 35.90
N LEU A 9 -22.78 -19.82 36.15
CA LEU A 9 -21.66 -20.01 37.07
C LEU A 9 -20.65 -21.02 36.53
N SER A 10 -20.19 -20.86 35.29
CA SER A 10 -19.02 -21.60 34.76
C SER A 10 -18.57 -21.11 33.38
N VAL A 11 -18.40 -19.81 33.17
CA VAL A 11 -17.54 -19.29 32.07
C VAL A 11 -16.82 -18.01 32.54
N LEU A 12 -16.18 -18.06 33.72
CA LEU A 12 -14.97 -17.27 33.97
C LEU A 12 -13.77 -18.15 33.62
N LEU A 13 -13.74 -18.60 32.37
CA LEU A 13 -12.58 -19.25 31.78
C LEU A 13 -11.67 -18.13 31.28
N MET A 14 -10.76 -17.69 32.15
CA MET A 14 -9.37 -17.35 31.81
C MET A 14 -9.14 -16.93 30.33
N LEU A 15 -9.67 -15.77 29.91
CA LEU A 15 -9.10 -15.07 28.77
C LEU A 15 -7.87 -14.30 29.27
N ASN A 16 -6.82 -15.07 29.56
CA ASN A 16 -5.46 -14.57 29.44
C ASN A 16 -5.29 -14.12 27.99
N PHE A 17 -5.53 -12.84 27.70
CA PHE A 17 -4.90 -12.20 26.57
C PHE A 17 -3.40 -12.08 26.90
N SER A 18 -2.71 -13.23 26.87
CA SER A 18 -1.34 -13.25 26.42
C SER A 18 -1.38 -12.72 24.99
N ALA A 19 -1.17 -11.41 24.84
CA ALA A 19 -0.78 -10.81 23.59
C ALA A 19 0.63 -11.31 23.23
N CYS A 20 0.74 -12.61 22.96
CA CYS A 20 1.81 -13.21 22.19
C CYS A 20 1.37 -13.21 20.74
N SER A 21 1.29 -12.03 20.12
CA SER A 21 1.48 -11.98 18.67
C SER A 21 2.98 -12.09 18.45
N SER A 22 3.47 -13.33 18.43
CA SER A 22 4.80 -13.68 17.97
C SER A 22 5.05 -12.92 16.67
N ASN A 23 6.02 -12.02 16.74
CA ASN A 23 6.45 -11.16 15.63
C ASN A 23 7.44 -11.91 14.71
N ASP A 24 7.38 -13.24 14.73
CA ASP A 24 8.29 -14.11 14.01
C ASP A 24 7.46 -14.94 13.02
N GLU A 25 8.04 -15.10 11.84
CA GLU A 25 7.49 -15.84 10.69
C GLU A 25 6.52 -15.05 9.82
N ILE A 26 6.98 -13.89 9.35
CA ILE A 26 6.87 -13.68 7.90
C ILE A 26 7.75 -14.76 7.29
N GLU A 27 7.13 -15.85 6.86
CA GLU A 27 7.74 -16.85 6.01
C GLU A 27 8.38 -16.11 4.83
N ASN A 28 9.69 -15.87 4.94
CA ASN A 28 10.53 -15.43 3.86
C ASN A 28 10.65 -16.61 2.91
N THR A 29 9.57 -16.98 2.23
CA THR A 29 9.66 -17.85 1.08
C THR A 29 10.54 -17.09 0.09
N PRO A 30 11.76 -17.55 -0.23
CA PRO A 30 12.58 -16.87 -1.20
C PRO A 30 11.92 -17.13 -2.56
N ILE A 31 11.03 -16.22 -2.96
CA ILE A 31 10.48 -16.21 -4.31
C ILE A 31 11.65 -15.81 -5.21
N ASN A 32 12.34 -16.82 -5.75
CA ASN A 32 13.52 -16.70 -6.61
C ASN A 32 13.19 -16.18 -8.02
N ASP A 33 12.16 -15.34 -8.14
CA ASP A 33 11.88 -14.55 -9.33
C ASP A 33 12.40 -13.13 -9.08
N LYS A 34 13.70 -12.93 -9.32
CA LYS A 34 14.40 -11.65 -9.21
C LYS A 34 13.96 -10.61 -10.26
N LYS A 35 12.73 -10.67 -10.73
CA LYS A 35 12.22 -9.74 -11.73
C LYS A 35 11.82 -8.46 -11.01
N LEU A 36 12.56 -7.38 -11.28
CA LEU A 36 12.20 -6.02 -10.93
C LEU A 36 10.94 -5.60 -11.72
N CYS A 37 10.23 -4.57 -11.24
CA CYS A 37 9.07 -4.04 -11.96
C CYS A 37 9.51 -3.45 -13.31
N VAL A 38 8.73 -3.73 -14.35
CA VAL A 38 8.86 -3.10 -15.67
C VAL A 38 7.94 -1.88 -15.70
N GLY A 39 8.29 -0.86 -16.50
CA GLY A 39 7.43 0.31 -16.67
C GLY A 39 7.52 1.37 -15.56
N THR A 40 8.45 1.22 -14.60
CA THR A 40 8.54 2.14 -13.45
C THR A 40 8.87 3.58 -13.86
N GLU A 41 9.77 3.77 -14.83
CA GLU A 41 10.17 5.12 -15.26
C GLU A 41 9.07 5.80 -16.07
N GLU A 42 8.39 5.03 -16.92
CA GLU A 42 7.21 5.46 -17.68
C GLU A 42 6.05 5.81 -16.75
N PHE A 43 5.82 5.00 -15.71
CA PHE A 43 4.82 5.26 -14.69
C PHE A 43 5.11 6.56 -13.93
N ILE A 44 6.35 6.76 -13.44
CA ILE A 44 6.74 8.01 -12.77
C ILE A 44 6.59 9.22 -13.70
N THR A 45 6.93 9.07 -14.98
CA THR A 45 6.73 10.11 -15.98
C THR A 45 5.25 10.45 -16.15
N SER A 46 4.37 9.44 -16.14
CA SER A 46 2.91 9.65 -16.14
C SER A 46 2.45 10.38 -14.89
N LEU A 47 2.91 9.99 -13.70
CA LEU A 47 2.57 10.68 -12.45
C LEU A 47 2.99 12.15 -12.50
N LYS A 48 4.22 12.43 -12.97
CA LYS A 48 4.74 13.78 -13.15
C LYS A 48 3.87 14.61 -14.07
N SER A 49 3.41 14.04 -15.18
CA SER A 49 2.51 14.73 -16.10
C SER A 49 1.17 15.07 -15.46
N ILE A 50 0.61 14.16 -14.66
CA ILE A 50 -0.69 14.35 -13.97
C ILE A 50 -0.57 15.46 -12.91
N VAL A 51 0.47 15.43 -12.08
CA VAL A 51 0.63 16.42 -11.01
C VAL A 51 1.07 17.79 -11.53
N SER A 52 1.74 17.85 -12.67
CA SER A 52 2.18 19.12 -13.28
C SER A 52 1.08 19.82 -14.08
N SER A 53 0.05 19.10 -14.54
CA SER A 53 -1.06 19.66 -15.33
C SER A 53 -2.17 20.27 -14.47
N SER A 54 -2.19 20.00 -13.16
CA SER A 54 -3.25 20.42 -12.24
C SER A 54 -2.76 21.44 -11.20
N PRO A 55 -3.51 22.52 -10.94
CA PRO A 55 -3.16 23.49 -9.90
C PRO A 55 -3.43 22.92 -8.51
N THR A 56 -2.42 22.62 -7.71
CA THR A 56 -2.55 22.03 -6.35
C THR A 56 -2.87 23.04 -5.25
N ARG A 57 -3.74 24.02 -5.52
CA ARG A 57 -4.02 25.13 -4.58
C ARG A 57 -5.14 24.84 -3.59
N SER A 58 -5.93 23.78 -3.81
CA SER A 58 -6.99 23.36 -2.91
C SER A 58 -7.15 21.84 -2.91
N VAL A 59 -7.73 21.32 -1.83
CA VAL A 59 -8.10 19.89 -1.71
C VAL A 59 -8.99 19.43 -2.86
N LYS A 60 -9.87 20.30 -3.38
CA LYS A 60 -10.72 19.96 -4.53
C LYS A 60 -9.92 19.75 -5.81
N ASP A 61 -8.88 20.54 -6.00
CA ASP A 61 -8.00 20.39 -7.15
C ASP A 61 -7.15 19.12 -7.03
N GLU A 62 -6.77 18.75 -5.80
CA GLU A 62 -6.08 17.49 -5.51
C GLU A 62 -6.98 16.28 -5.79
N GLU A 63 -8.20 16.28 -5.26
CA GLU A 63 -9.17 15.20 -5.49
C GLU A 63 -9.51 15.01 -6.97
N ALA A 64 -9.46 16.08 -7.79
CA ALA A 64 -9.70 15.99 -9.22
C ALA A 64 -8.62 15.21 -9.97
N MET A 65 -7.41 15.06 -9.43
CA MET A 65 -6.33 14.27 -10.03
C MET A 65 -6.45 12.77 -9.74
N VAL A 66 -7.20 12.39 -8.71
CA VAL A 66 -7.27 11.02 -8.20
C VAL A 66 -7.69 10.00 -9.26
N PRO A 67 -8.70 10.26 -10.12
CA PRO A 67 -9.08 9.33 -11.18
C PRO A 67 -7.95 9.02 -12.16
N ASP A 68 -7.21 10.04 -12.60
CA ASP A 68 -6.09 9.88 -13.53
C ASP A 68 -4.92 9.11 -12.88
N LEU A 69 -4.67 9.36 -11.59
CA LEU A 69 -3.69 8.61 -10.80
C LEU A 69 -4.08 7.14 -10.70
N ILE A 70 -5.35 6.83 -10.47
CA ILE A 70 -5.86 5.45 -10.41
C ILE A 70 -5.72 4.77 -11.78
N GLU A 71 -6.09 5.44 -12.88
CA GLU A 71 -5.98 4.88 -14.23
C GLU A 71 -4.52 4.52 -14.56
N SER A 72 -3.60 5.45 -14.36
CA SER A 72 -2.16 5.23 -14.59
C SER A 72 -1.62 4.10 -13.70
N SER A 73 -2.09 4.03 -12.45
CA SER A 73 -1.70 2.99 -11.50
C SER A 73 -2.19 1.60 -11.91
N ILE A 74 -3.45 1.47 -12.35
CA ILE A 74 -4.00 0.20 -12.85
C ILE A 74 -3.20 -0.28 -14.06
N LYS A 75 -2.85 0.63 -14.97
CA LYS A 75 -2.01 0.29 -16.13
C LYS A 75 -0.65 -0.28 -15.69
N PHE A 76 0.05 0.40 -14.78
CA PHE A 76 1.33 -0.07 -14.23
C PHE A 76 1.22 -1.42 -13.52
N LEU A 77 0.16 -1.65 -12.73
CA LEU A 77 -0.09 -2.93 -12.06
C LEU A 77 -0.31 -4.05 -13.07
N ASN A 78 -1.11 -3.80 -14.11
CA ASN A 78 -1.39 -4.77 -15.17
C ASN A 78 -0.13 -5.15 -15.96
N GLU A 79 0.74 -4.20 -16.29
CA GLU A 79 2.04 -4.44 -16.93
C GLU A 79 2.93 -5.38 -16.10
N ASN A 80 2.73 -5.40 -14.79
CA ASN A 80 3.46 -6.21 -13.84
C ASN A 80 2.69 -7.48 -13.39
N ASN A 81 1.58 -7.81 -14.05
CA ASN A 81 0.71 -8.95 -13.74
C ASN A 81 0.21 -8.95 -12.28
N ILE A 82 -0.12 -7.76 -11.76
CA ILE A 82 -0.73 -7.55 -10.45
C ILE A 82 -2.16 -7.06 -10.69
N SER A 83 -3.15 -7.71 -10.08
CA SER A 83 -4.53 -7.24 -10.14
C SER A 83 -4.78 -6.24 -9.02
N TYR A 84 -5.42 -5.10 -9.31
CA TYR A 84 -5.88 -4.21 -8.25
C TYR A 84 -6.90 -4.90 -7.33
N ALA A 85 -7.66 -5.87 -7.87
CA ALA A 85 -8.66 -6.65 -7.15
C ALA A 85 -8.06 -7.56 -6.07
N ASP A 86 -6.74 -7.77 -6.09
CA ASP A 86 -6.04 -8.48 -5.01
C ASP A 86 -6.01 -7.66 -3.71
N PHE A 87 -6.32 -6.36 -3.78
CA PHE A 87 -6.23 -5.43 -2.66
C PHE A 87 -7.51 -4.60 -2.43
N CYS A 88 -8.17 -4.16 -3.50
CA CYS A 88 -9.31 -3.24 -3.43
C CYS A 88 -10.51 -3.83 -4.19
N GLU A 89 -11.71 -3.70 -3.63
CA GLU A 89 -12.95 -4.18 -4.27
C GLU A 89 -13.45 -3.23 -5.37
N ASP A 90 -13.27 -1.92 -5.17
CA ASP A 90 -13.69 -0.88 -6.11
C ASP A 90 -12.51 -0.46 -7.00
N GLN A 91 -12.74 -0.39 -8.32
CA GLN A 91 -11.77 0.08 -9.29
C GLN A 91 -11.45 1.58 -9.11
N ASN A 92 -12.34 2.34 -8.49
CA ASN A 92 -12.16 3.77 -8.22
C ASN A 92 -11.54 4.04 -6.83
N ASP A 93 -11.07 2.99 -6.15
CA ASP A 93 -10.48 3.14 -4.83
C ASP A 93 -9.12 3.86 -4.91
N PRO A 94 -8.95 5.03 -4.26
CA PRO A 94 -7.69 5.78 -4.29
C PRO A 94 -6.51 5.00 -3.71
N ARG A 95 -6.75 3.97 -2.88
CA ARG A 95 -5.71 3.08 -2.35
C ARG A 95 -4.98 2.32 -3.46
N ILE A 96 -5.61 2.13 -4.62
CA ILE A 96 -4.95 1.53 -5.79
C ILE A 96 -3.73 2.35 -6.19
N ALA A 97 -3.87 3.68 -6.25
CA ALA A 97 -2.77 4.58 -6.60
C ALA A 97 -1.66 4.54 -5.54
N VAL A 98 -2.03 4.58 -4.26
CA VAL A 98 -1.10 4.45 -3.13
C VAL A 98 -0.26 3.17 -3.22
N ILE A 99 -0.91 2.04 -3.54
CA ILE A 99 -0.24 0.74 -3.68
C ILE A 99 0.73 0.75 -4.86
N ALA A 100 0.28 1.21 -6.03
CA ALA A 100 1.12 1.28 -7.23
C ALA A 100 2.35 2.18 -7.04
N ILE A 101 2.17 3.37 -6.47
CA ILE A 101 3.26 4.30 -6.14
C ILE A 101 4.22 3.66 -5.14
N GLY A 102 3.71 2.98 -4.11
CA GLY A 102 4.56 2.27 -3.15
C GLY A 102 5.38 1.15 -3.78
N ILE A 103 4.84 0.42 -4.76
CA ILE A 103 5.57 -0.61 -5.51
C ILE A 103 6.63 0.01 -6.41
N ALA A 104 6.30 1.10 -7.10
CA ALA A 104 7.24 1.83 -7.96
C ALA A 104 8.42 2.37 -7.15
N GLU A 105 8.15 3.01 -6.00
CA GLU A 105 9.18 3.51 -5.09
C GLU A 105 10.07 2.39 -4.56
N TYR A 106 9.46 1.26 -4.21
CA TYR A 106 10.22 0.09 -3.82
C TYR A 106 11.21 -0.33 -4.92
N ASN A 107 10.75 -0.40 -6.17
CA ASN A 107 11.58 -0.76 -7.31
C ASN A 107 12.76 0.21 -7.50
N LEU A 108 12.53 1.52 -7.29
CA LEU A 108 13.59 2.53 -7.32
C LEU A 108 14.59 2.35 -6.18
N SER A 109 14.11 2.08 -4.96
CA SER A 109 14.97 1.89 -3.77
C SER A 109 15.91 0.69 -3.90
N GLN A 110 15.51 -0.34 -4.66
CA GLN A 110 16.39 -1.47 -4.98
C GLN A 110 17.48 -1.09 -5.99
N LYS A 111 17.16 -0.22 -6.96
CA LYS A 111 18.12 0.25 -7.98
C LYS A 111 19.11 1.26 -7.41
N ALA A 112 18.71 2.07 -6.43
CA ALA A 112 19.51 3.15 -5.85
C ALA A 112 19.86 2.86 -4.38
N GLN A 113 20.87 2.02 -4.13
CA GLN A 113 21.31 1.62 -2.78
C GLN A 113 21.83 2.76 -1.86
N THR A 114 21.90 4.01 -2.30
CA THR A 114 22.64 5.07 -1.58
C THR A 114 21.94 6.41 -1.45
N ARG A 115 20.73 6.57 -2.00
CA ARG A 115 19.99 7.83 -1.86
C ARG A 115 18.78 7.57 -0.99
N THR A 116 18.68 8.26 0.14
CA THR A 116 17.38 8.61 0.72
C THR A 116 16.63 9.39 -0.36
N THR A 117 15.96 8.67 -1.25
CA THR A 117 14.94 9.24 -2.13
C THR A 117 13.89 9.85 -1.22
N VAL A 118 13.22 10.90 -1.68
CA VAL A 118 12.04 11.44 -0.99
C VAL A 118 11.02 10.31 -0.70
N GLY A 119 11.03 9.23 -1.49
CA GLY A 119 10.21 8.04 -1.23
C GLY A 119 10.77 6.96 -0.29
N GLY A 120 12.00 7.09 0.23
CA GLY A 120 12.37 6.40 1.48
C GLY A 120 11.43 6.77 2.63
N CYS A 121 10.98 8.04 2.66
CA CYS A 121 9.94 8.51 3.57
C CYS A 121 8.55 7.93 3.26
N LEU A 122 8.24 7.64 1.99
CA LEU A 122 6.97 7.01 1.59
C LEU A 122 6.87 5.56 2.08
N LEU A 123 7.92 4.77 1.86
CA LEU A 123 7.95 3.40 2.38
C LEU A 123 7.95 3.42 3.91
N GLN A 124 8.66 4.37 4.54
CA GLN A 124 8.65 4.55 5.98
C GLN A 124 7.29 5.01 6.52
N SER A 125 6.55 5.88 5.81
CA SER A 125 5.20 6.31 6.18
C SER A 125 4.20 5.15 6.06
N LEU A 126 4.43 4.22 5.14
CA LEU A 126 3.73 2.93 5.06
C LEU A 126 4.21 1.93 6.13
N GLY A 127 5.33 2.19 6.81
CA GLY A 127 5.89 1.34 7.87
C GLY A 127 6.78 0.21 7.35
N LEU A 128 7.24 0.32 6.11
CA LEU A 128 8.15 -0.61 5.46
C LEU A 128 9.59 -0.12 5.70
N LYS A 129 10.34 -0.85 6.53
CA LYS A 129 11.77 -0.58 6.79
C LYS A 129 12.61 -1.73 6.24
N GLY A 130 13.76 -1.39 5.64
CA GLY A 130 14.85 -2.31 5.32
C GLY A 130 14.40 -3.48 4.47
N VAL A 131 14.51 -3.36 3.14
CA VAL A 131 13.99 -4.39 2.27
C VAL A 131 15.03 -4.77 1.23
N GLY A 132 15.49 -6.03 1.31
CA GLY A 132 16.40 -6.60 0.33
C GLY A 132 15.70 -6.86 -1.00
N GLU A 133 16.44 -7.37 -1.98
CA GLU A 133 15.88 -7.74 -3.28
C GLU A 133 14.73 -8.76 -3.13
N GLN A 134 13.54 -8.40 -3.59
CA GLN A 134 12.34 -9.23 -3.55
C GLN A 134 11.66 -9.22 -4.92
N SER A 135 10.90 -10.29 -5.23
CA SER A 135 10.11 -10.36 -6.46
C SER A 135 8.98 -9.32 -6.46
N VAL A 136 8.59 -8.85 -7.66
CA VAL A 136 7.45 -7.91 -7.86
C VAL A 136 6.21 -8.32 -7.07
N LYS A 137 5.83 -9.60 -7.09
CA LYS A 137 4.65 -10.09 -6.36
C LYS A 137 4.81 -10.03 -4.84
N ALA A 138 6.00 -10.33 -4.33
CA ALA A 138 6.28 -10.22 -2.89
C ALA A 138 6.21 -8.76 -2.42
N VAL A 139 6.75 -7.85 -3.23
CA VAL A 139 6.69 -6.40 -3.00
C VAL A 139 5.24 -5.93 -3.00
N ALA A 140 4.47 -6.27 -4.03
CA ALA A 140 3.05 -5.92 -4.14
C ALA A 140 2.26 -6.40 -2.94
N LYS A 141 2.44 -7.66 -2.53
CA LYS A 141 1.78 -8.22 -1.33
C LYS A 141 2.16 -7.46 -0.06
N ARG A 142 3.43 -7.06 0.09
CA ARG A 142 3.94 -6.34 1.26
C ARG A 142 3.39 -4.92 1.34
N VAL A 143 3.48 -4.18 0.23
CA VAL A 143 2.96 -2.82 0.10
C VAL A 143 1.45 -2.81 0.27
N GLY A 144 0.73 -3.66 -0.47
CA GLY A 144 -0.72 -3.82 -0.35
C GLY A 144 -1.14 -4.13 1.09
N LYS A 145 -0.49 -5.09 1.76
CA LYS A 145 -0.79 -5.41 3.16
C LYS A 145 -0.52 -4.23 4.10
N ALA A 146 0.52 -3.44 3.86
CA ALA A 146 0.82 -2.26 4.68
C ALA A 146 -0.23 -1.17 4.51
N VAL A 147 -0.65 -0.90 3.28
CA VAL A 147 -1.74 0.04 2.95
C VAL A 147 -3.05 -0.43 3.58
N LEU A 148 -3.42 -1.70 3.36
CA LEU A 148 -4.67 -2.25 3.90
C LEU A 148 -4.72 -2.31 5.42
N LYS A 149 -3.59 -2.54 6.10
CA LYS A 149 -3.51 -2.46 7.57
C LYS A 149 -3.72 -1.04 8.10
N LYS A 150 -3.37 -0.03 7.32
CA LYS A 150 -3.55 1.38 7.66
C LYS A 150 -4.85 1.96 7.12
N ALA A 151 -5.56 1.22 6.26
CA ALA A 151 -6.81 1.63 5.65
C ALA A 151 -7.89 1.85 6.71
N VAL A 152 -8.00 3.09 7.17
CA VAL A 152 -9.11 3.55 8.00
C VAL A 152 -10.20 4.10 7.06
N PRO A 153 -11.47 3.67 7.22
CA PRO A 153 -12.59 4.24 6.48
C PRO A 153 -12.67 5.76 6.66
N TYR A 154 -13.06 6.48 5.60
CA TYR A 154 -13.21 7.96 5.60
C TYR A 154 -11.92 8.78 5.75
N VAL A 155 -10.75 8.15 5.68
CA VAL A 155 -9.47 8.88 5.56
C VAL A 155 -9.30 9.37 4.12
N GLY A 156 -8.74 10.57 3.95
CA GLY A 156 -8.48 11.22 2.66
C GLY A 156 -7.41 10.51 1.82
N TRP A 157 -7.67 9.25 1.44
CA TRP A 157 -6.78 8.43 0.62
C TRP A 157 -6.51 9.03 -0.76
N GLY A 158 -7.46 9.81 -1.29
CA GLY A 158 -7.26 10.58 -2.53
C GLY A 158 -6.18 11.64 -2.38
N VAL A 159 -6.30 12.50 -1.36
CA VAL A 159 -5.29 13.51 -1.02
C VAL A 159 -3.94 12.85 -0.75
N PHE A 160 -3.93 11.78 0.02
CA PHE A 160 -2.69 11.05 0.30
C PHE A 160 -2.06 10.49 -0.99
N ALA A 161 -2.84 9.91 -1.91
CA ALA A 161 -2.31 9.42 -3.19
C ALA A 161 -1.67 10.54 -4.02
N VAL A 162 -2.25 11.74 -4.00
CA VAL A 162 -1.72 12.93 -4.67
C VAL A 162 -0.40 13.39 -4.03
N GLU A 163 -0.34 13.48 -2.70
CA GLU A 163 0.90 13.80 -1.98
C GLU A 163 2.02 12.80 -2.30
N MET A 164 1.70 11.50 -2.33
CA MET A 164 2.64 10.45 -2.73
C MET A 164 3.11 10.63 -4.18
N ALA A 165 2.20 10.94 -5.10
CA ALA A 165 2.51 11.16 -6.51
C ALA A 165 3.40 12.38 -6.73
N MET A 166 3.17 13.47 -6.00
CA MET A 166 4.04 14.65 -6.03
C MET A 166 5.44 14.31 -5.51
N CYS A 167 5.54 13.62 -4.38
CA CYS A 167 6.83 13.26 -3.77
C CYS A 167 7.71 12.37 -4.66
N ILE A 168 7.13 11.44 -5.43
CA ILE A 168 7.90 10.56 -6.32
C ILE A 168 8.21 11.20 -7.69
N ALA A 169 7.49 12.25 -8.07
CA ALA A 169 7.64 12.94 -9.36
C ALA A 169 8.69 14.07 -9.35
N GLU A 170 9.15 14.49 -8.15
CA GLU A 170 10.25 15.45 -7.92
C GLU A 170 11.63 14.87 -8.20
#